data_AF-A0AAP8N7P9-F1
#
_entry.id   AF-A0AAP8N7P9-F1
#
_cell.length_a   1.000
_cell.length_b   1.000
_cell.length_c   1.000
_cell.angle_alpha   90.00
_cell.angle_beta   90.00
_cell.angle_gamma   90.00
#
_symmetry.space_group_name_H-M   'P 1'
#
loop_
_entity.id
_entity.type
_entity.pdbx_description
1 polymer ?
#
loop_
_entity_poly.entity_id
_entity_poly.type
_entity_poly.pdbx_seq_one_letter_code
_entity_poly.pdbx_strand_id
1 'polypeptide(L)' 'ELNISADELMERFKRGDESRNSQGSGLGLSIAKSLIDIQKGQFIIQVDGDLFKAMISMPKYQSNK' A
#
# COMPACT_ATOMS: atom_id res chain seq x y z
N GLU A 1 7.58 -16.04 -6.89
CA GLU A 1 8.62 -15.08 -6.48
C GLU A 1 8.11 -13.68 -6.74
N LEU A 2 8.07 -12.82 -5.71
CA LEU A 2 7.58 -11.45 -5.85
C LEU A 2 8.72 -10.53 -6.32
N ASN A 3 9.07 -10.62 -7.61
CA ASN A 3 10.22 -9.89 -8.20
C ASN A 3 9.91 -8.41 -8.50
N ILE A 4 9.15 -7.73 -7.62
CA ILE A 4 8.64 -6.39 -7.85
C ILE A 4 9.01 -5.49 -6.66
N SER A 5 9.48 -4.28 -6.96
CA SER A 5 9.89 -3.31 -5.93
C SER A 5 8.69 -2.70 -5.20
N ALA A 6 8.93 -2.12 -4.01
CA ALA A 6 7.90 -1.42 -3.26
C ALA A 6 7.27 -0.27 -4.07
N ASP A 7 8.06 0.48 -4.83
CA ASP A 7 7.57 1.57 -5.67
C ASP A 7 6.67 1.06 -6.79
N GLU A 8 7.03 -0.07 -7.40
CA GLU A 8 6.21 -0.73 -8.42
C GLU A 8 4.89 -1.28 -7.86
N LEU A 9 4.85 -1.76 -6.61
CA LEU A 9 3.59 -2.16 -5.95
C LEU A 9 2.65 -0.97 -5.71
N MET A 10 3.22 0.23 -5.57
CA MET A 10 2.46 1.45 -5.31
C MET A 10 1.86 2.06 -6.57
N GLU A 11 2.33 1.66 -7.75
CA GLU A 11 1.76 2.08 -9.02
C GLU A 11 0.33 1.57 -9.18
N ARG A 12 -0.53 2.44 -9.70
CA ARG A 12 -1.90 2.06 -10.03
C ARG A 12 -1.86 0.96 -11.09
N PHE A 13 -2.73 -0.02 -10.95
CA PHE A 13 -2.91 -1.14 -11.88
C PHE A 13 -1.78 -2.17 -11.88
N LYS A 14 -0.76 -2.03 -11.02
CA LYS A 14 0.30 -3.03 -10.87
C LYS A 14 -0.13 -4.16 -9.94
N ARG A 15 0.22 -5.40 -10.30
CA ARG A 15 -0.06 -6.61 -9.52
C ARG A 15 1.26 -7.22 -9.06
N GLY A 16 1.34 -7.59 -7.78
CA GLY A 16 2.54 -8.19 -7.18
C GLY A 16 2.91 -9.58 -7.71
N ASP A 17 2.00 -10.25 -8.42
CA ASP A 17 2.24 -11.54 -9.04
C ASP A 17 1.37 -11.66 -10.29
N GLU A 18 1.99 -11.75 -11.46
CA GLU A 18 1.30 -11.89 -12.75
C GLU A 18 0.47 -13.18 -12.83
N SER A 19 0.82 -14.21 -12.03
CA SER A 19 0.11 -15.50 -12.00
C SER A 19 -1.18 -15.49 -11.18
N ARG A 20 -1.45 -14.42 -10.41
CA ARG A 20 -2.70 -14.27 -9.66
C ARG A 20 -3.85 -13.95 -10.61
N ASN A 21 -4.57 -15.00 -10.99
CA ASN A 21 -5.79 -14.96 -11.80
C ASN A 21 -7.02 -14.37 -11.08
N SER A 22 -6.87 -13.84 -9.85
CA SER A 22 -7.97 -13.21 -9.12
C SER A 22 -8.34 -11.84 -9.70
N GLN A 23 -9.63 -11.62 -9.98
CA GLN A 23 -10.19 -10.35 -10.41
C GLN A 23 -9.80 -9.22 -9.43
N GLY A 24 -9.01 -8.25 -9.89
CA GLY A 24 -8.59 -7.11 -9.08
C GLY A 24 -7.96 -6.01 -9.95
N SER A 25 -8.37 -4.77 -9.74
CA SER A 25 -7.93 -3.63 -10.57
C SER A 25 -6.52 -3.15 -10.27
N GLY A 26 -5.84 -3.69 -9.25
CA GLY A 26 -4.52 -3.17 -8.82
C GLY A 26 -4.60 -1.75 -8.23
N LEU A 27 -5.77 -1.35 -7.70
CA LEU A 27 -5.99 0.00 -7.16
C LEU A 27 -5.87 0.09 -5.64
N GLY A 28 -5.95 -1.04 -4.92
CA GLY A 28 -6.11 -1.06 -3.46
C GLY A 28 -5.03 -0.28 -2.71
N LEU A 29 -3.75 -0.49 -3.05
CA LEU A 29 -2.63 0.19 -2.40
C LEU A 29 -2.60 1.69 -2.70
N SER A 30 -2.92 2.08 -3.94
CA SER A 30 -2.99 3.49 -4.32
C SER A 30 -4.12 4.25 -3.61
N ILE A 31 -5.28 3.60 -3.41
CA ILE A 31 -6.41 4.18 -2.68
C ILE A 31 -6.06 4.30 -1.19
N ALA A 32 -5.48 3.24 -0.61
CA ALA A 32 -5.03 3.25 0.79
C ALA A 32 -4.04 4.40 1.05
N LYS A 33 -3.03 4.57 0.18
CA LYS A 33 -2.09 5.69 0.24
C LYS A 33 -2.80 7.04 0.23
N SER A 34 -3.67 7.27 -0.76
CA SER A 34 -4.39 8.54 -0.89
C SER A 34 -5.24 8.86 0.35
N LEU A 35 -5.94 7.86 0.91
CA LEU A 35 -6.75 8.04 2.12
C LEU A 35 -5.91 8.37 3.35
N ILE A 36 -4.75 7.74 3.49
CA ILE A 36 -3.83 7.98 4.61
C ILE A 36 -3.16 9.35 4.48
N ASP A 37 -2.74 9.73 3.28
CA ASP A 37 -2.15 11.04 3.00
C ASP A 37 -3.14 12.18 3.31
N ILE A 38 -4.42 12.04 2.92
CA ILE A 38 -5.49 13.00 3.26
C ILE A 38 -5.66 13.15 4.77
N GLN A 39 -5.49 12.05 5.51
CA GLN A 39 -5.57 12.03 6.97
C GLN A 39 -4.28 12.48 7.66
N LYS A 40 -3.30 12.99 6.89
CA LYS A 40 -1.96 13.39 7.38
C LYS A 40 -1.21 12.24 8.04
N GLY A 41 -1.53 11.01 7.67
CA GLY A 41 -0.80 9.82 8.07
C GLY A 41 0.37 9.53 7.12
N GLN A 42 1.04 8.42 7.38
CA GLN A 42 2.12 7.90 6.57
C GLN A 42 1.80 6.46 6.17
N PHE A 43 1.90 6.16 4.88
CA PHE A 43 1.75 4.81 4.34
C PHE A 43 3.06 4.33 3.74
N ILE A 44 3.59 3.21 4.23
CA ILE A 44 4.86 2.63 3.80
C ILE A 44 4.63 1.18 3.40
N ILE A 45 5.15 0.81 2.24
CA ILE A 45 5.28 -0.59 1.81
C ILE A 45 6.75 -0.99 1.87
N GLN A 46 7.01 -2.16 2.43
CA GLN A 46 8.32 -2.82 2.36
C GLN A 46 8.16 -4.20 1.75
N VAL A 47 9.07 -4.59 0.87
CA VAL A 47 9.13 -5.92 0.27
C VAL A 47 10.19 -6.74 1.01
N ASP A 48 9.85 -7.97 1.36
CA ASP A 48 10.66 -8.90 2.15
C ASP A 48 10.51 -10.30 1.54
N GLY A 49 11.39 -10.59 0.56
CA GLY A 49 11.29 -11.77 -0.29
C GLY A 49 9.95 -11.81 -1.04
N ASP A 50 9.20 -12.88 -0.85
CA ASP A 50 7.89 -13.09 -1.50
C ASP A 50 6.72 -12.39 -0.79
N LEU A 51 6.98 -11.72 0.32
CA LEU A 51 5.98 -11.02 1.12
C LEU A 51 6.18 -9.51 1.00
N PHE A 52 5.10 -8.78 1.17
CA PHE A 52 5.18 -7.34 1.45
C PHE A 52 4.52 -7.03 2.79
N LYS A 53 5.04 -5.99 3.44
CA LYS A 53 4.53 -5.44 4.70
C LYS A 53 3.96 -4.05 4.42
N ALA A 54 2.71 -3.84 4.79
CA ALA A 54 2.07 -2.53 4.75
C ALA A 54 2.04 -1.93 6.15
N MET A 55 2.62 -0.74 6.31
CA MET A 55 2.70 -0.04 7.58
C MET A 55 1.99 1.31 7.47
N ILE A 56 1.16 1.61 8.48
CA ILE A 56 0.36 2.82 8.56
C ILE A 56 0.73 3.54 9.86
N SER A 57 1.06 4.82 9.77
CA SER A 57 1.20 5.72 10.91
C SER A 57 0.15 6.82 10.81
N MET A 58 -0.56 7.12 11.89
CA MET A 58 -1.62 8.13 11.91
C MET A 58 -1.37 9.13 13.04
N PRO A 59 -1.64 10.43 12.83
CA PRO A 59 -1.68 11.38 13.94
C PRO A 59 -2.69 10.93 14.97
N LYS A 60 -2.28 10.94 16.25
CA LYS A 60 -3.21 10.71 17.34
C LYS A 60 -4.26 11.83 17.33
N TYR A 61 -5.54 11.47 17.34
CA TYR A 61 -6.61 12.43 17.52
C TYR A 61 -6.43 13.15 18.86
N GLN A 62 -6.27 14.48 18.80
CA GLN A 62 -6.26 15.34 19.99
C GLN A 62 -7.64 15.97 20.10
N SER A 63 -8.41 15.55 21.10
CA SER A 63 -9.62 16.27 21.52
C SER A 63 -9.15 17.47 22.32
N ASN A 64 -9.30 18.68 21.77
CA ASN A 64 -9.24 19.90 22.57
C ASN A 64 -10.47 19.88 23.47
N LYS A 65 -10.28 19.47 24.73
CA LYS A 65 -11.26 19.71 25.79
C LYS A 65 -11.39 21.20 26.05
#